data_AF-A0ABD1QNQ7-F1
#
_entry.id   AF-A0ABD1QNQ7-F1
#
_cell.length_a   1.000
_cell.length_b   1.000
_cell.length_c   1.000
_cell.angle_alpha   90.00
_cell.angle_beta   90.00
_cell.angle_gamma   90.00
#
_symmetry.space_group_name_H-M   'P 1'
#
loop_
_entity.id
_entity.type
_entity.pdbx_description
1 polymer ?
#
loop_
_entity_poly.entity_id
_entity_poly.type
_entity_poly.pdbx_seq_one_letter_code
_entity_poly.pdbx_strand_id
1 'polypeptide(L)'
;MKKGINFLDCLDIDLALSILTRLDNPADLVRASVVSQSWHHFVIANRLSKQLCLRMFPQIADLDQIVGPNNGKTSVNVESSNPMEWEILERDHKVYASLVRALAESKDNPKDCIACVIGASSTDREPEESVVNTLFPIDRYMWGGSYWSSKGQSNPDVPETLTYKLSADVCAVTEIDIRPFEVYWEPGSPVYSAKSVRFRMGHLKSPRKDEIDFWHLPLQQPANDKFLWSYTSPEFPMSQENHLQQFKLPEPVLCIGGCLQIELLGRAQREEIDGLFYICVCYVRVLGLPLSPAFVLKKSRDLQLKYNPEAFSLF
;
A
#
# COMPACT_ATOMS: atom_id res chain seq x y z
N MET A 1 25.42 -29.35 -37.42
CA MET A 1 24.15 -29.06 -36.71
C MET A 1 23.50 -27.86 -37.37
N LYS A 2 22.23 -27.96 -37.81
CA LYS A 2 21.49 -26.80 -38.31
C LYS A 2 21.26 -25.85 -37.13
N LYS A 3 21.69 -24.59 -37.27
CA LYS A 3 21.40 -23.53 -36.30
C LYS A 3 19.87 -23.37 -36.27
N GLY A 4 19.23 -23.71 -35.15
CA GLY A 4 17.79 -23.50 -34.99
C GLY A 4 17.51 -22.01 -35.17
N ILE A 5 16.50 -21.66 -35.97
CA ILE A 5 16.09 -20.27 -36.17
C ILE A 5 15.37 -19.83 -34.89
N ASN A 6 15.78 -18.72 -34.29
CA ASN A 6 15.08 -18.18 -33.13
C ASN A 6 13.81 -17.47 -33.59
N PHE A 7 12.69 -17.66 -32.88
CA PHE A 7 11.43 -16.99 -33.19
C PHE A 7 11.57 -15.46 -33.30
N LEU A 8 12.39 -14.84 -32.44
CA LEU A 8 12.64 -13.40 -32.49
C LEU A 8 13.38 -12.98 -33.76
N ASP A 9 14.18 -13.86 -34.37
CA ASP A 9 14.86 -13.57 -35.64
C ASP A 9 13.86 -13.60 -36.83
N CYS A 10 12.66 -14.15 -36.63
CA CYS A 10 11.61 -14.21 -37.65
C CYS A 10 10.63 -13.03 -37.60
N LEU A 11 10.74 -12.15 -36.60
CA LEU A 11 9.83 -11.04 -36.40
C LEU A 11 10.57 -9.71 -36.54
N ASP A 12 9.84 -8.70 -37.01
CA ASP A 12 10.26 -7.32 -36.84
C ASP A 12 10.29 -6.94 -35.34
N ILE A 13 11.23 -6.09 -34.94
CA ILE A 13 11.41 -5.67 -33.54
C ILE A 13 10.11 -5.08 -32.97
N ASP A 14 9.40 -4.25 -33.73
CA ASP A 14 8.18 -3.60 -33.28
C ASP A 14 7.05 -4.61 -33.07
N LEU A 15 6.99 -5.64 -33.92
CA LEU A 15 6.02 -6.73 -33.80
C LEU A 15 6.34 -7.62 -32.59
N ALA A 16 7.61 -7.97 -32.39
CA ALA A 16 8.06 -8.72 -31.23
C ALA A 16 7.77 -7.97 -29.93
N LEU A 17 8.04 -6.67 -29.89
CA LEU A 17 7.74 -5.80 -28.75
C LEU A 17 6.22 -5.75 -28.48
N SER A 18 5.42 -5.57 -29.53
CA SER A 18 3.95 -5.54 -29.44
C SER A 18 3.37 -6.85 -28.91
N ILE A 19 3.97 -8.00 -29.24
CA ILE A 19 3.55 -9.30 -28.71
C ILE A 19 3.94 -9.43 -27.23
N LEU A 20 5.19 -9.17 -26.88
CA LEU A 20 5.69 -9.41 -25.53
C LEU A 20 5.15 -8.42 -24.49
N THR A 21 4.80 -7.20 -24.89
CA THR A 21 4.13 -6.22 -24.00
C THR A 21 2.68 -6.60 -23.65
N ARG A 22 2.07 -7.53 -24.39
CA ARG A 22 0.75 -8.11 -24.09
C ARG A 22 0.79 -9.23 -23.05
N LEU A 23 1.99 -9.63 -22.60
CA LEU A 23 2.13 -10.56 -21.49
C LEU A 23 1.79 -9.82 -20.19
N ASP A 24 0.56 -9.98 -19.73
CA ASP A 24 0.06 -9.35 -18.50
C ASP A 24 0.41 -10.16 -17.25
N ASN A 25 0.63 -11.47 -17.40
CA ASN A 25 1.06 -12.31 -16.29
C ASN A 25 2.59 -12.21 -16.11
N PRO A 26 3.07 -11.86 -14.92
CA PRO A 26 4.50 -11.79 -14.62
C PRO A 26 5.26 -13.08 -14.90
N ALA A 27 4.62 -14.22 -14.63
CA ALA A 27 5.22 -15.52 -14.86
C ALA A 27 5.44 -15.80 -16.35
N ASP A 28 4.58 -15.28 -17.24
CA ASP A 28 4.76 -15.44 -18.68
C ASP A 28 5.97 -14.66 -19.20
N LEU A 29 6.20 -13.46 -18.68
CA LEU A 29 7.36 -12.66 -19.06
C LEU A 29 8.67 -13.29 -18.57
N VAL A 30 8.68 -13.87 -17.36
CA VAL A 30 9.83 -14.63 -16.84
C VAL A 30 10.04 -15.91 -17.64
N ARG A 31 8.97 -16.64 -17.99
CA ARG A 31 9.06 -17.80 -18.87
C ARG A 31 9.63 -17.44 -20.24
N ALA A 32 9.20 -16.32 -20.82
CA ALA A 32 9.71 -15.81 -22.08
C ALA A 32 11.22 -15.50 -21.98
N SER A 33 11.69 -14.92 -20.88
CA SER A 33 13.10 -14.56 -20.72
C SER A 33 14.04 -15.77 -20.59
N VAL A 34 13.54 -16.95 -20.24
CA VAL A 34 14.36 -18.17 -20.12
C VAL A 34 14.35 -19.07 -21.36
N VAL A 35 13.61 -18.70 -22.43
CA VAL A 35 13.52 -19.50 -23.67
C VAL A 35 14.88 -19.62 -24.36
N SER A 36 15.62 -18.52 -24.48
CA SER A 36 16.97 -18.50 -25.05
C SER A 36 17.71 -17.23 -24.65
N GLN A 37 19.03 -17.18 -24.90
CA GLN A 37 19.83 -15.99 -24.65
C GLN A 37 19.34 -14.77 -25.43
N SER A 38 18.85 -14.93 -26.66
CA SER A 38 18.31 -13.80 -27.42
C SER A 38 17.00 -13.27 -26.82
N TRP A 39 16.13 -14.15 -26.29
CA TRP A 39 14.90 -13.72 -25.61
C TRP A 39 15.20 -13.02 -24.30
N HIS A 40 16.10 -13.58 -23.50
CA HIS A 40 16.59 -12.94 -22.28
C HIS A 40 17.10 -11.53 -22.58
N HIS A 41 17.98 -11.41 -23.59
CA HIS A 41 18.54 -10.14 -24.00
C HIS A 41 17.45 -9.17 -24.47
N PHE A 42 16.49 -9.64 -25.28
CA PHE A 42 15.39 -8.81 -25.78
C PHE A 42 14.50 -8.27 -24.65
N VAL A 43 14.13 -9.11 -23.67
CA VAL A 43 13.31 -8.72 -22.52
C VAL A 43 14.00 -7.63 -21.69
N ILE A 44 15.30 -7.76 -21.46
CA ILE A 44 16.12 -6.83 -20.68
C ILE A 44 16.37 -5.53 -21.44
N ALA A 45 16.82 -5.62 -22.70
CA ALA A 45 17.10 -4.47 -23.55
C ALA A 45 15.88 -3.56 -23.71
N ASN A 46 14.68 -4.15 -23.82
CA ASN A 46 13.42 -3.43 -23.97
C ASN A 46 12.73 -3.12 -22.62
N ARG A 47 13.36 -3.42 -21.48
CA ARG A 47 12.87 -3.12 -20.12
C ARG A 47 11.45 -3.64 -19.85
N LEU A 48 11.08 -4.79 -20.41
CA LEU A 48 9.68 -5.27 -20.37
C LEU A 48 9.16 -5.49 -18.95
N SER A 49 10.01 -5.94 -18.02
CA SER A 49 9.62 -6.10 -16.61
C SER A 49 9.29 -4.78 -15.95
N LYS A 50 10.01 -3.70 -16.30
CA LYS A 50 9.70 -2.34 -15.81
C LYS A 50 8.35 -1.87 -16.37
N GLN A 51 8.11 -2.07 -17.66
CA GLN A 51 6.85 -1.69 -18.30
C GLN A 51 5.66 -2.43 -17.68
N LEU A 52 5.78 -3.76 -17.49
CA LEU A 52 4.77 -4.57 -16.82
C LEU A 52 4.51 -4.07 -15.39
N CYS A 53 5.59 -3.79 -14.64
CA CYS A 53 5.49 -3.31 -13.27
C CYS A 53 4.75 -1.98 -13.16
N LEU A 54 5.07 -1.01 -14.03
CA LEU A 54 4.41 0.30 -14.06
C LEU A 54 2.94 0.22 -14.48
N ARG A 55 2.59 -0.72 -15.38
CA ARG A 55 1.20 -0.96 -15.76
C ARG A 55 0.39 -1.55 -14.61
N MET A 56 0.96 -2.50 -13.87
CA MET A 56 0.29 -3.14 -12.74
C MET A 56 0.24 -2.24 -11.50
N PHE A 57 1.29 -1.43 -11.28
CA PHE A 57 1.47 -0.61 -10.08
C PHE A 57 1.94 0.80 -10.47
N PRO A 58 1.02 1.68 -10.89
CA PRO A 58 1.35 3.03 -11.31
C PRO A 58 2.05 3.86 -10.22
N GLN A 59 1.84 3.52 -8.94
CA GLN A 59 2.45 4.20 -7.78
C GLN A 59 3.98 4.18 -7.81
N ILE A 60 4.57 3.25 -8.57
CA ILE A 60 6.02 3.13 -8.74
C ILE A 60 6.55 4.26 -9.64
N ALA A 61 5.74 4.86 -10.50
CA ALA A 61 6.16 5.94 -11.39
C ALA A 61 6.63 7.18 -10.62
N ASP A 62 6.10 7.40 -9.41
CA ASP A 62 6.44 8.52 -8.54
C ASP A 62 7.78 8.31 -7.79
N LEU A 63 8.42 7.14 -7.92
CA LEU A 63 9.74 6.89 -7.35
C LEU A 63 10.83 7.47 -8.26
N ASP A 64 11.64 8.37 -7.72
CA ASP A 64 12.74 9.00 -8.44
C ASP A 64 13.75 7.96 -8.94
N GLN A 65 14.09 6.96 -8.11
CA GLN A 65 14.98 5.84 -8.46
C GLN A 65 14.71 4.57 -7.64
N ILE A 66 14.71 3.42 -8.31
CA ILE A 66 14.83 2.11 -7.64
C ILE A 66 16.30 1.68 -7.71
N VAL A 67 16.95 1.59 -6.55
CA VAL A 67 18.39 1.40 -6.41
C VAL A 67 18.69 -0.03 -5.99
N GLY A 68 19.40 -0.78 -6.84
CA GLY A 68 19.96 -2.07 -6.45
C GLY A 68 21.21 -1.94 -5.56
N PRO A 69 21.80 -3.07 -5.10
CA PRO A 69 22.83 -3.09 -4.06
C PRO A 69 24.12 -2.28 -4.33
N ASN A 70 24.45 -1.92 -5.58
CA ASN A 70 25.76 -1.41 -5.98
C ASN A 70 25.79 0.05 -6.49
N ASN A 71 25.00 0.97 -5.93
CA ASN A 71 25.15 2.41 -6.25
C ASN A 71 26.32 3.08 -5.49
N GLY A 72 27.52 2.51 -5.62
CA GLY A 72 28.76 3.22 -5.31
C GLY A 72 29.06 4.21 -6.44
N LYS A 73 28.71 5.49 -6.23
CA LYS A 73 28.99 6.69 -7.05
C LYS A 73 29.84 6.45 -8.32
N THR A 74 29.24 6.54 -9.49
CA THR A 74 29.96 6.82 -10.73
C THR A 74 29.27 7.97 -11.45
N SER A 75 29.95 9.10 -11.50
CA SER A 75 29.58 10.29 -12.26
C SER A 75 29.46 9.95 -13.74
N VAL A 76 28.39 10.45 -14.36
CA VAL A 76 28.07 10.35 -15.78
C VAL A 76 29.24 10.86 -16.63
N ASN A 77 29.73 10.03 -17.54
CA ASN A 77 30.30 10.48 -18.81
C ASN A 77 29.60 9.71 -19.93
N VAL A 78 29.01 10.50 -20.83
CA VAL A 78 28.26 10.11 -22.02
C VAL A 78 29.26 9.67 -23.09
N GLU A 79 29.16 8.43 -23.55
CA GLU A 79 29.39 7.94 -24.93
C GLU A 79 29.87 6.47 -24.98
N SER A 80 29.32 5.76 -25.97
CA SER A 80 29.55 4.36 -26.37
C SER A 80 28.82 3.30 -25.55
N SER A 81 28.26 2.32 -26.27
CA SER A 81 27.58 1.13 -25.74
C SER A 81 28.47 0.42 -24.72
N ASN A 82 28.31 0.77 -23.45
CA ASN A 82 29.25 0.47 -22.38
C ASN A 82 28.74 -0.78 -21.62
N PRO A 83 29.59 -1.77 -21.29
CA PRO A 83 29.22 -2.89 -20.40
C PRO A 83 28.47 -2.44 -19.13
N MET A 84 28.78 -1.24 -18.65
CA MET A 84 28.09 -0.57 -17.53
C MET A 84 26.57 -0.35 -17.77
N GLU A 85 26.15 -0.04 -19.00
CA GLU A 85 24.73 0.16 -19.34
C GLU A 85 23.96 -1.16 -19.30
N TRP A 86 24.57 -2.24 -19.80
CA TRP A 86 23.96 -3.57 -19.75
C TRP A 86 23.80 -4.07 -18.32
N GLU A 87 24.82 -3.88 -17.47
CA GLU A 87 24.72 -4.20 -16.03
C GLU A 87 23.61 -3.43 -15.32
N ILE A 88 23.36 -2.18 -15.72
CA ILE A 88 22.23 -1.39 -15.21
C ILE A 88 20.90 -2.01 -15.66
N LEU A 89 20.76 -2.36 -16.95
CA LEU A 89 19.55 -2.98 -17.48
C LEU A 89 19.25 -4.34 -16.84
N GLU A 90 20.26 -5.19 -16.64
CA GLU A 90 20.10 -6.47 -15.96
C GLU A 90 19.66 -6.30 -14.51
N ARG A 91 20.25 -5.31 -13.81
CA ARG A 91 19.88 -4.99 -12.43
C ARG A 91 18.44 -4.50 -12.36
N ASP A 92 18.07 -3.54 -13.21
CA ASP A 92 16.70 -3.03 -13.28
C ASP A 92 15.72 -4.18 -13.55
N HIS A 93 16.00 -5.02 -14.55
CA HIS A 93 15.17 -6.17 -14.87
C HIS A 93 14.94 -7.07 -13.65
N LYS A 94 16.01 -7.43 -12.92
CA LYS A 94 15.91 -8.25 -11.71
C LYS A 94 15.04 -7.59 -10.65
N VAL A 95 15.21 -6.29 -10.40
CA VAL A 95 14.45 -5.58 -9.37
C VAL A 95 12.96 -5.52 -9.72
N TYR A 96 12.61 -5.09 -10.93
CA TYR A 96 11.21 -5.00 -11.37
C TYR A 96 10.57 -6.39 -11.47
N ALA A 97 11.27 -7.40 -11.99
CA ALA A 97 10.76 -8.77 -12.04
C ALA A 97 10.48 -9.33 -10.64
N SER A 98 11.40 -9.12 -9.68
CA SER A 98 11.21 -9.51 -8.28
C SER A 98 10.04 -8.79 -7.63
N LEU A 99 9.90 -7.48 -7.85
CA LEU A 99 8.81 -6.68 -7.28
C LEU A 99 7.46 -7.16 -7.80
N VAL A 100 7.34 -7.37 -9.11
CA VAL A 100 6.12 -7.87 -9.73
C VAL A 100 5.80 -9.28 -9.23
N ARG A 101 6.80 -10.16 -9.05
CA ARG A 101 6.61 -11.49 -8.47
C ARG A 101 6.03 -11.40 -7.05
N ALA A 102 6.65 -10.61 -6.19
CA ALA A 102 6.18 -10.42 -4.81
C ALA A 102 4.73 -9.92 -4.76
N LEU A 103 4.38 -9.03 -5.69
CA LEU A 103 3.04 -8.48 -5.77
C LEU A 103 2.02 -9.48 -6.32
N ALA A 104 2.40 -10.36 -7.23
CA ALA A 104 1.56 -11.47 -7.66
C ALA A 104 1.29 -12.45 -6.50
N GLU A 105 2.32 -12.76 -5.70
CA GLU A 105 2.25 -13.66 -4.54
C GLU A 105 1.49 -13.04 -3.34
N SER A 106 1.31 -11.72 -3.31
CA SER A 106 0.60 -11.01 -2.22
C SER A 106 -0.86 -11.48 -2.03
N LYS A 107 -1.46 -12.11 -3.05
CA LYS A 107 -2.82 -12.62 -3.01
C LYS A 107 -2.94 -13.97 -2.27
N ASP A 108 -1.85 -14.74 -2.14
CA ASP A 108 -1.92 -16.13 -1.68
C ASP A 108 -1.85 -16.28 -0.15
N ASN A 109 -1.10 -15.41 0.55
CA ASN A 109 -0.94 -15.48 2.01
C ASN A 109 -0.78 -14.08 2.64
N PRO A 110 -1.85 -13.26 2.67
CA PRO A 110 -1.79 -11.93 3.23
C PRO A 110 -1.61 -11.98 4.76
N LYS A 111 -0.79 -11.07 5.27
CA LYS A 111 -0.50 -10.87 6.69
C LYS A 111 -1.11 -9.55 7.15
N ASP A 112 -1.37 -9.45 8.45
CA ASP A 112 -1.68 -8.15 9.06
C ASP A 112 -0.49 -7.21 8.91
N CYS A 113 -0.77 -6.06 8.31
CA CYS A 113 0.21 -5.06 7.97
C CYS A 113 0.19 -3.87 8.93
N ILE A 114 -0.73 -3.77 9.90
CA ILE A 114 -0.72 -2.62 10.83
C ILE A 114 0.43 -2.78 11.84
N ALA A 115 1.26 -1.75 11.97
CA ALA A 115 2.28 -1.66 13.00
C ALA A 115 1.79 -0.88 14.23
N CYS A 116 1.22 0.30 14.00
CA CYS A 116 0.69 1.15 15.06
C CYS A 116 -0.31 2.17 14.50
N VAL A 117 -1.03 2.80 15.42
CA VAL A 117 -1.89 3.94 15.11
C VAL A 117 -1.06 5.22 14.98
N ILE A 118 -1.41 6.05 14.00
CA ILE A 118 -0.90 7.41 13.86
C ILE A 118 -1.86 8.41 14.51
N GLY A 119 -3.17 8.25 14.29
CA GLY A 119 -4.19 9.08 14.94
C GLY A 119 -5.55 9.03 14.26
N ALA A 120 -6.49 9.80 14.80
CA ALA A 120 -7.81 10.03 14.23
C ALA A 120 -8.07 11.52 14.02
N SER A 121 -8.94 11.88 13.07
CA SER A 121 -9.33 13.31 12.86
C SER A 121 -9.97 13.91 14.10
N SER A 122 -10.73 13.12 14.85
CA SER A 122 -11.27 13.49 16.14
C SER A 122 -11.42 12.26 17.05
N THR A 123 -11.54 12.51 18.35
CA THR A 123 -11.96 11.53 19.35
C THR A 123 -12.94 12.22 20.29
N ASP A 124 -14.04 11.57 20.67
CA ASP A 124 -14.99 12.12 21.64
C ASP A 124 -14.40 12.10 23.06
N ARG A 125 -14.17 10.91 23.63
CA ARG A 125 -13.60 10.77 24.99
C ARG A 125 -12.23 10.08 24.96
N GLU A 126 -11.20 10.82 25.36
CA GLU A 126 -9.87 10.25 25.59
C GLU A 126 -9.64 10.01 27.09
N PRO A 127 -8.99 8.89 27.48
CA PRO A 127 -8.43 7.83 26.62
C PRO A 127 -9.39 6.68 26.28
N GLU A 128 -10.62 6.70 26.81
CA GLU A 128 -11.53 5.55 26.80
C GLU A 128 -11.95 5.11 25.39
N GLU A 129 -12.17 6.07 24.49
CA GLU A 129 -12.64 5.87 23.12
C GLU A 129 -11.55 6.14 22.09
N SER A 130 -10.30 5.87 22.48
CA SER A 130 -9.14 6.16 21.66
C SER A 130 -9.05 5.26 20.42
N VAL A 131 -8.49 5.79 19.34
CA VAL A 131 -8.20 5.05 18.09
C VAL A 131 -7.31 3.82 18.32
N VAL A 132 -6.54 3.77 19.40
CA VAL A 132 -5.74 2.60 19.81
C VAL A 132 -6.60 1.36 20.02
N ASN A 133 -7.85 1.51 20.47
CA ASN A 133 -8.76 0.39 20.70
C ASN A 133 -9.06 -0.40 19.41
N THR A 134 -8.94 0.26 18.25
CA THR A 134 -9.15 -0.37 16.93
C THR A 134 -8.09 -1.41 16.55
N LEU A 135 -6.98 -1.51 17.28
CA LEU A 135 -5.91 -2.47 17.00
C LEU A 135 -6.21 -3.89 17.51
N PHE A 136 -7.18 -4.05 18.41
CA PHE A 136 -7.45 -5.32 19.05
C PHE A 136 -8.83 -5.86 18.62
N PRO A 137 -8.96 -7.15 18.31
CA PRO A 137 -10.23 -7.76 17.90
C PRO A 137 -11.15 -8.03 19.09
N ILE A 138 -11.17 -7.11 20.07
CA ILE A 138 -11.97 -7.17 21.28
C ILE A 138 -12.81 -5.90 21.29
N ASP A 139 -14.13 -6.04 21.29
CA ASP A 139 -15.10 -4.93 21.36
C ASP A 139 -15.67 -4.74 22.78
N ARG A 140 -15.42 -5.68 23.70
CA ARG A 140 -15.93 -5.66 25.08
C ARG A 140 -14.85 -6.07 26.08
N TYR A 141 -14.65 -5.22 27.08
CA TYR A 141 -13.92 -5.52 28.30
C TYR A 141 -14.89 -5.81 29.45
N MET A 142 -14.35 -6.32 30.57
CA MET A 142 -15.13 -6.58 31.79
C MET A 142 -15.86 -5.34 32.33
N TRP A 143 -15.36 -4.13 32.02
CA TRP A 143 -15.84 -2.85 32.56
C TRP A 143 -16.28 -1.83 31.50
N GLY A 144 -16.38 -2.21 30.22
CA GLY A 144 -16.77 -1.27 29.16
C GLY A 144 -16.56 -1.78 27.73
N GLY A 145 -16.91 -0.96 26.75
CA GLY A 145 -16.62 -1.21 25.34
C GLY A 145 -15.15 -0.92 24.98
N SER A 146 -14.67 -1.55 23.92
CA SER A 146 -13.35 -1.30 23.32
C SER A 146 -13.56 -0.81 21.89
N TYR A 147 -13.53 0.51 21.71
CA TYR A 147 -13.82 1.13 20.43
C TYR A 147 -13.21 2.53 20.36
N TRP A 148 -13.10 3.04 19.14
CA TRP A 148 -12.91 4.45 18.88
C TRP A 148 -14.25 5.12 18.63
N SER A 149 -14.41 6.36 19.11
CA SER A 149 -15.56 7.22 18.84
C SER A 149 -15.12 8.57 18.30
N SER A 150 -15.73 9.01 17.19
CA SER A 150 -15.58 10.37 16.68
C SER A 150 -16.25 11.39 17.60
N LYS A 151 -15.88 12.68 17.53
CA LYS A 151 -16.73 13.74 18.08
C LYS A 151 -18.10 13.80 17.38
N GLY A 152 -19.13 14.17 18.13
CA GLY A 152 -20.47 14.39 17.58
C GLY A 152 -20.50 15.49 16.54
N GLN A 153 -21.27 15.28 15.47
CA GLN A 153 -21.49 16.26 14.40
C GLN A 153 -22.97 16.45 14.12
N SER A 154 -23.38 17.69 13.86
CA SER A 154 -24.76 17.99 13.44
C SER A 154 -24.98 17.70 11.95
N ASN A 155 -23.95 17.89 11.13
CA ASN A 155 -23.97 17.57 9.72
C ASN A 155 -23.48 16.12 9.50
N PRO A 156 -24.33 15.21 9.00
CA PRO A 156 -23.96 13.81 8.78
C PRO A 156 -22.95 13.61 7.64
N ASP A 157 -22.70 14.62 6.80
CA ASP A 157 -21.78 14.50 5.67
C ASP A 157 -20.33 14.86 6.02
N VAL A 158 -20.07 15.29 7.27
CA VAL A 158 -18.70 15.54 7.75
C VAL A 158 -17.98 14.22 7.98
N PRO A 159 -16.91 13.92 7.22
CA PRO A 159 -16.21 12.65 7.30
C PRO A 159 -15.30 12.59 8.53
N GLU A 160 -14.89 11.37 8.89
CA GLU A 160 -13.81 11.13 9.85
C GLU A 160 -12.69 10.31 9.20
N THR A 161 -11.54 10.30 9.83
CA THR A 161 -10.36 9.61 9.35
C THR A 161 -9.66 8.85 10.46
N LEU A 162 -9.25 7.62 10.17
CA LEU A 162 -8.35 6.82 11.02
C LEU A 162 -7.06 6.58 10.24
N THR A 163 -5.92 6.89 10.83
CA THR A 163 -4.61 6.83 10.16
C THR A 163 -3.69 5.85 10.88
N TYR A 164 -3.07 4.96 10.12
CA TYR A 164 -2.25 3.85 10.59
C TYR A 164 -0.89 3.82 9.90
N LYS A 165 0.12 3.36 10.64
CA LYS A 165 1.43 3.00 10.11
C LYS A 165 1.43 1.51 9.77
N LEU A 166 1.96 1.16 8.61
CA LEU A 166 2.17 -0.22 8.21
C LEU A 166 3.50 -0.78 8.75
N SER A 167 3.61 -2.11 8.82
CA SER A 167 4.75 -2.87 9.35
C SER A 167 6.01 -2.79 8.48
N ALA A 168 5.86 -2.37 7.22
CA ALA A 168 6.96 -1.98 6.36
C ALA A 168 6.65 -0.64 5.67
N ASP A 169 7.71 0.07 5.28
CA ASP A 169 7.58 1.26 4.45
C ASP A 169 7.05 0.92 3.05
N VAL A 170 7.10 -0.35 2.64
CA VAL A 170 6.61 -0.82 1.34
C VAL A 170 5.77 -2.06 1.56
N CYS A 171 4.46 -1.94 1.32
CA CYS A 171 3.51 -3.03 1.51
C CYS A 171 2.61 -3.17 0.28
N ALA A 172 2.35 -4.40 -0.14
CA ALA A 172 1.31 -4.73 -1.10
C ALA A 172 -0.01 -4.97 -0.35
N VAL A 173 -0.90 -3.98 -0.29
CA VAL A 173 -2.17 -4.09 0.42
C VAL A 173 -3.24 -4.66 -0.51
N THR A 174 -4.00 -5.66 -0.04
CA THR A 174 -5.04 -6.34 -0.82
C THR A 174 -6.44 -6.14 -0.25
N GLU A 175 -6.56 -6.03 1.07
CA GLU A 175 -7.84 -5.98 1.77
C GLU A 175 -7.72 -5.16 3.06
N ILE A 176 -8.77 -4.41 3.39
CA ILE A 176 -8.89 -3.68 4.65
C ILE A 176 -10.19 -4.16 5.28
N ASP A 177 -10.13 -4.57 6.55
CA ASP A 177 -11.31 -5.00 7.28
C ASP A 177 -11.63 -4.02 8.39
N ILE A 178 -12.91 -3.70 8.55
CA ILE A 178 -13.38 -2.77 9.57
C ILE A 178 -14.61 -3.37 10.26
N ARG A 179 -14.64 -3.31 11.59
CA ARG A 179 -15.81 -3.65 12.39
C ARG A 179 -16.37 -2.39 13.06
N PRO A 180 -17.57 -1.93 12.65
CA PRO A 180 -18.30 -0.90 13.37
C PRO A 180 -18.66 -1.36 14.78
N PHE A 181 -18.80 -0.42 15.70
CA PHE A 181 -19.15 -0.72 17.09
C PHE A 181 -20.66 -0.62 17.33
N GLU A 182 -21.21 -1.61 18.02
CA GLU A 182 -22.58 -1.59 18.56
C GLU A 182 -22.56 -1.07 19.99
N VAL A 183 -23.32 -0.01 20.24
CA VAL A 183 -23.47 0.59 21.56
C VAL A 183 -24.54 -0.19 22.32
N TYR A 184 -24.16 -1.39 22.76
CA TYR A 184 -25.07 -2.40 23.33
C TYR A 184 -25.74 -2.00 24.67
N TRP A 185 -25.32 -0.89 25.27
CA TRP A 185 -25.94 -0.34 26.48
C TRP A 185 -27.03 0.70 26.18
N GLU A 186 -27.17 1.14 24.93
CA GLU A 186 -28.25 2.05 24.52
C GLU A 186 -29.51 1.27 24.10
N PRO A 187 -30.71 1.86 24.28
CA PRO A 187 -31.95 1.26 23.79
C PRO A 187 -31.87 0.93 22.30
N GLY A 188 -32.14 -0.33 21.95
CA GLY A 188 -32.11 -0.79 20.56
C GLY A 188 -30.71 -1.14 20.03
N SER A 189 -29.66 -1.04 20.85
CA SER A 189 -28.27 -1.38 20.49
C SER A 189 -27.83 -0.77 19.15
N PRO A 190 -27.82 0.58 19.04
CA PRO A 190 -27.48 1.27 17.81
C PRO A 190 -26.04 0.98 17.34
N VAL A 191 -25.84 1.00 16.02
CA VAL A 191 -24.52 0.86 15.38
C VAL A 191 -24.18 2.19 14.72
N TYR A 192 -23.29 2.95 15.37
CA TYR A 192 -22.80 4.22 14.84
C TYR A 192 -21.71 3.96 13.81
N SER A 193 -22.09 3.63 12.58
CA SER A 193 -21.16 3.36 11.49
C SER A 193 -21.09 4.49 10.46
N ALA A 194 -20.12 4.39 9.55
CA ALA A 194 -20.12 5.17 8.32
C ALA A 194 -21.11 4.58 7.30
N LYS A 195 -21.55 5.37 6.33
CA LYS A 195 -22.33 4.87 5.17
C LYS A 195 -21.43 4.20 4.14
N SER A 196 -20.21 4.71 3.99
CA SER A 196 -19.21 4.17 3.08
C SER A 196 -17.81 4.49 3.59
N VAL A 197 -16.81 3.80 3.03
CA VAL A 197 -15.40 4.00 3.36
C VAL A 197 -14.55 4.18 2.10
N ARG A 198 -13.46 4.91 2.24
CA ARG A 198 -12.44 5.09 1.19
C ARG A 198 -11.05 5.00 1.80
N PHE A 199 -10.12 4.41 1.05
CA PHE A 199 -8.77 4.15 1.53
C PHE A 199 -7.76 5.00 0.78
N ARG A 200 -6.85 5.63 1.53
CA ARG A 200 -5.70 6.35 0.98
C ARG A 200 -4.42 5.72 1.44
N MET A 201 -3.44 5.66 0.54
CA MET A 201 -2.12 5.11 0.83
C MET A 201 -1.05 6.06 0.34
N GLY A 202 0.05 6.13 1.08
CA GLY A 202 1.15 7.01 0.73
C GLY A 202 2.15 7.15 1.86
N HIS A 203 2.68 8.36 2.00
CA HIS A 203 3.81 8.63 2.88
C HIS A 203 3.66 9.96 3.61
N LEU A 204 4.34 10.06 4.75
CA LEU A 204 4.49 11.32 5.47
C LEU A 204 5.42 12.26 4.68
N LYS A 205 5.04 13.53 4.53
CA LYS A 205 5.92 14.60 4.05
C LYS A 205 7.13 14.65 4.97
N SER A 206 8.33 14.71 4.39
CA SER A 206 9.56 14.68 5.17
C SER A 206 9.52 15.73 6.28
N PRO A 207 9.83 15.37 7.54
CA PRO A 207 9.89 16.35 8.61
C PRO A 207 10.98 17.38 8.27
N ARG A 208 10.70 18.67 8.53
CA ARG A 208 11.80 19.64 8.57
C ARG A 208 12.74 19.16 9.68
N LYS A 209 14.05 19.34 9.51
CA LYS A 209 15.13 18.78 10.36
C LYS A 209 14.99 18.99 11.89
N ASP A 210 14.05 19.81 12.33
CA ASP A 210 13.87 20.25 13.71
C ASP A 210 12.64 19.66 14.41
N GLU A 211 11.92 18.74 13.75
CA GLU A 211 10.73 18.15 14.34
C GLU A 211 11.02 16.71 14.82
N ILE A 212 11.07 16.61 16.15
CA ILE A 212 11.22 15.43 17.02
C ILE A 212 10.42 14.22 16.49
N ASP A 213 10.95 13.00 16.69
CA ASP A 213 10.35 11.70 16.36
C ASP A 213 8.81 11.73 16.31
N PHE A 214 8.28 11.94 15.09
CA PHE A 214 6.88 12.24 14.82
C PHE A 214 5.90 11.12 15.15
N TRP A 215 6.41 9.93 15.50
CA TRP A 215 5.62 8.85 16.05
C TRP A 215 5.10 9.15 17.47
N HIS A 216 5.43 10.32 18.03
CA HIS A 216 4.90 10.87 19.28
C HIS A 216 3.93 12.05 19.09
N LEU A 217 3.38 12.27 17.88
CA LEU A 217 2.31 13.25 17.70
C LEU A 217 1.11 12.92 18.61
N PRO A 218 0.38 13.93 19.09
CA PRO A 218 -0.92 13.69 19.71
C PRO A 218 -1.78 12.85 18.75
N LEU A 219 -2.42 11.80 19.27
CA LEU A 219 -3.33 10.92 18.50
C LEU A 219 -4.53 11.68 17.90
N GLN A 220 -4.71 12.96 18.25
CA GLN A 220 -5.72 13.85 17.71
C GLN A 220 -5.17 14.70 16.58
N GLN A 221 -5.90 14.71 15.45
CA GLN A 221 -5.65 15.52 14.25
C GLN A 221 -4.31 15.21 13.56
N PRO A 222 -4.17 14.02 12.93
CA PRO A 222 -3.19 13.85 11.87
C PRO A 222 -3.57 14.82 10.74
N ALA A 223 -2.98 16.01 10.77
CA ALA A 223 -3.30 17.05 9.82
C ALA A 223 -3.01 16.52 8.41
N ASN A 224 -4.05 16.45 7.57
CA ASN A 224 -3.98 15.80 6.26
C ASN A 224 -2.91 16.44 5.35
N ASP A 225 -2.56 17.69 5.64
CA ASP A 225 -1.47 18.44 5.02
C ASP A 225 -0.08 17.85 5.29
N LYS A 226 0.10 16.96 6.26
CA LYS A 226 1.35 16.27 6.57
C LYS A 226 1.60 15.03 5.69
N PHE A 227 0.61 14.56 4.95
CA PHE A 227 0.72 13.34 4.14
C PHE A 227 0.69 13.66 2.64
N LEU A 228 1.35 12.80 1.86
CA LEU A 228 1.24 12.73 0.41
C LEU A 228 0.63 11.38 0.05
N TRP A 229 -0.55 11.42 -0.55
CA TRP A 229 -1.30 10.24 -0.95
C TRP A 229 -1.02 9.92 -2.42
N SER A 230 -0.39 8.77 -2.68
CA SER A 230 -0.13 8.27 -4.04
C SER A 230 -1.28 7.41 -4.57
N TYR A 231 -2.19 6.99 -3.69
CA TYR A 231 -3.35 6.20 -4.07
C TYR A 231 -4.58 6.61 -3.26
N THR A 232 -5.74 6.57 -3.92
CA THR A 232 -7.06 6.72 -3.33
C THR A 232 -7.99 5.70 -3.98
N SER A 233 -8.64 4.86 -3.17
CA SER A 233 -9.55 3.82 -3.66
C SER A 233 -10.89 4.41 -4.13
N PRO A 234 -11.71 3.62 -4.84
CA PRO A 234 -13.15 3.86 -4.90
C PRO A 234 -13.78 3.86 -3.50
N GLU A 235 -15.00 4.37 -3.41
CA GLU A 235 -15.82 4.27 -2.19
C GLU A 235 -16.46 2.88 -2.11
N PHE A 236 -16.43 2.30 -0.92
CA PHE A 236 -17.06 1.02 -0.63
C PHE A 236 -18.22 1.21 0.36
N PRO A 237 -19.41 0.65 0.09
CA PRO A 237 -20.53 0.74 1.02
C PRO A 237 -20.22 -0.04 2.30
N MET A 238 -20.55 0.54 3.45
CA MET A 238 -20.44 -0.11 4.76
C MET A 238 -21.83 -0.50 5.27
N SER A 239 -22.00 -1.74 5.73
CA SER A 239 -23.23 -2.20 6.36
C SER A 239 -23.33 -1.75 7.81
N GLN A 240 -24.54 -1.49 8.30
CA GLN A 240 -24.76 -0.91 9.63
C GLN A 240 -24.94 -2.02 10.67
N GLU A 241 -23.94 -2.89 10.74
CA GLU A 241 -23.94 -4.12 11.50
C GLU A 241 -22.59 -4.29 12.22
N ASN A 242 -22.62 -4.81 13.45
CA ASN A 242 -21.43 -5.05 14.27
C ASN A 242 -20.77 -6.40 13.97
N HIS A 243 -20.18 -6.50 12.78
CA HIS A 243 -19.32 -7.62 12.37
C HIS A 243 -18.15 -7.11 11.52
N LEU A 244 -17.12 -7.94 11.39
CA LEU A 244 -15.93 -7.59 10.64
C LEU A 244 -16.25 -7.61 9.13
N GLN A 245 -16.35 -6.43 8.53
CA GLN A 245 -16.65 -6.26 7.11
C GLN A 245 -15.35 -6.20 6.31
N GLN A 246 -15.31 -6.91 5.18
CA GLN A 246 -14.14 -7.03 4.32
C GLN A 246 -14.24 -6.09 3.13
N PHE A 247 -13.23 -5.23 2.96
CA PHE A 247 -13.13 -4.30 1.85
C PHE A 247 -11.94 -4.68 0.96
N LYS A 248 -12.21 -5.53 -0.03
CA LYS A 248 -11.21 -5.99 -1.00
C LYS A 248 -10.95 -4.94 -2.06
N LEU A 249 -9.68 -4.60 -2.26
CA LEU A 249 -9.28 -3.69 -3.33
C LEU A 249 -9.43 -4.38 -4.69
N PRO A 250 -9.81 -3.65 -5.76
CA PRO A 250 -9.95 -4.23 -7.09
C PRO A 250 -8.67 -4.92 -7.58
N GLU A 251 -7.52 -4.34 -7.25
CA GLU A 251 -6.19 -4.92 -7.45
C GLU A 251 -5.31 -4.62 -6.23
N PRO A 252 -4.25 -5.41 -5.97
CA PRO A 252 -3.29 -5.10 -4.93
C PRO A 252 -2.69 -3.71 -5.13
N VAL A 253 -2.56 -2.95 -4.05
CA VAL A 253 -2.02 -1.59 -4.08
C VAL A 253 -0.67 -1.56 -3.39
N LEU A 254 0.33 -1.04 -4.08
CA LEU A 254 1.65 -0.81 -3.49
C LEU A 254 1.62 0.48 -2.66
N CYS A 255 1.56 0.34 -1.33
CA CYS A 255 1.72 1.45 -0.40
C CYS A 255 3.21 1.76 -0.23
N ILE A 256 3.64 2.94 -0.68
CA ILE A 256 5.01 3.45 -0.55
C ILE A 256 5.06 4.52 0.54
N GLY A 257 5.89 4.28 1.55
CA GLY A 257 6.06 5.06 2.78
C GLY A 257 5.19 4.63 3.97
N GLY A 258 4.49 3.50 3.83
CA GLY A 258 3.89 2.78 4.96
C GLY A 258 2.80 3.53 5.71
N CYS A 259 2.08 4.47 5.08
CA CYS A 259 0.95 5.17 5.70
C CYS A 259 -0.36 4.77 5.02
N LEU A 260 -1.37 4.41 5.81
CA LEU A 260 -2.72 4.12 5.36
C LEU A 260 -3.72 4.99 6.13
N GLN A 261 -4.64 5.63 5.42
CA GLN A 261 -5.75 6.37 6.00
C GLN A 261 -7.08 5.78 5.53
N ILE A 262 -7.98 5.57 6.47
CA ILE A 262 -9.37 5.19 6.24
C ILE A 262 -10.20 6.45 6.38
N GLU A 263 -10.88 6.85 5.31
CA GLU A 263 -11.92 7.88 5.35
C GLU A 263 -13.27 7.20 5.59
N LEU A 264 -13.94 7.60 6.67
CA LEU A 264 -15.26 7.17 7.08
C LEU A 264 -16.27 8.22 6.59
N LEU A 265 -17.04 7.87 5.57
CA LEU A 265 -17.85 8.81 4.79
C LEU A 265 -19.34 8.65 5.09
N GLY A 266 -19.96 9.76 5.49
CA GLY A 266 -21.37 9.82 5.85
C GLY A 266 -21.67 9.12 7.17
N ARG A 267 -22.35 9.78 8.09
CA ARG A 267 -22.72 9.23 9.39
C ARG A 267 -24.08 8.55 9.29
N ALA A 268 -24.17 7.28 9.67
CA ALA A 268 -25.37 6.47 9.45
C ALA A 268 -26.48 6.76 10.46
N GLN A 269 -26.09 6.97 11.73
CA GLN A 269 -27.02 7.02 12.86
C GLN A 269 -26.86 8.30 13.67
N ARG A 270 -27.99 8.82 14.13
CA ARG A 270 -28.09 9.96 15.02
C ARG A 270 -28.34 9.45 16.44
N GLU A 271 -27.58 9.94 17.41
CA GLU A 271 -27.79 9.67 18.82
C GLU A 271 -29.03 10.41 19.33
N GLU A 272 -29.81 9.76 20.20
CA GLU A 272 -31.05 10.33 20.74
C GLU A 272 -30.82 11.34 21.87
N ILE A 273 -29.68 11.23 22.58
CA ILE A 273 -29.40 12.03 23.79
C ILE A 273 -29.09 13.48 23.44
N ASP A 274 -28.11 13.70 22.57
CA ASP A 274 -27.68 15.04 22.14
C ASP A 274 -28.15 15.44 20.73
N GLY A 275 -28.71 14.49 19.98
CA GLY A 275 -29.16 14.72 18.62
C GLY A 275 -28.01 14.94 17.62
N LEU A 276 -26.81 14.45 17.89
CA LEU A 276 -25.66 14.50 17.00
C LEU A 276 -25.41 13.14 16.33
N PHE A 277 -24.57 13.14 15.32
CA PHE A 277 -24.15 11.95 14.59
C PHE A 277 -22.73 11.56 15.01
N TYR A 278 -22.54 10.28 15.30
CA TYR A 278 -21.26 9.69 15.70
C TYR A 278 -20.84 8.58 14.73
N ILE A 279 -19.54 8.27 14.71
CA ILE A 279 -18.99 7.06 14.09
C ILE A 279 -18.11 6.36 15.14
N CYS A 280 -18.37 5.08 15.33
CA CYS A 280 -17.68 4.22 16.28
C CYS A 280 -17.13 2.98 15.57
N VAL A 281 -15.85 2.68 15.78
CA VAL A 281 -15.13 1.56 15.16
C VAL A 281 -14.43 0.77 16.25
N CYS A 282 -14.64 -0.55 16.31
CA CYS A 282 -14.01 -1.37 17.35
C CYS A 282 -12.77 -2.11 16.87
N TYR A 283 -12.66 -2.42 15.58
CA TYR A 283 -11.51 -3.16 15.06
C TYR A 283 -11.20 -2.80 13.61
N VAL A 284 -9.92 -2.67 13.29
CA VAL A 284 -9.39 -2.47 11.95
C VAL A 284 -8.25 -3.47 11.72
N ARG A 285 -8.25 -4.10 10.55
CA ARG A 285 -7.17 -4.98 10.08
C ARG A 285 -6.80 -4.61 8.66
N VAL A 286 -5.51 -4.59 8.35
CA VAL A 286 -5.04 -4.37 6.97
C VAL A 286 -4.30 -5.61 6.51
N LEU A 287 -4.80 -6.26 5.48
CA LEU A 287 -4.24 -7.49 4.92
C LEU A 287 -3.40 -7.17 3.69
N GLY A 288 -2.19 -7.75 3.64
CA GLY A 288 -1.27 -7.56 2.54
C GLY A 288 0.06 -8.27 2.72
N LEU A 289 1.05 -7.92 1.89
CA LEU A 289 2.41 -8.44 1.96
C LEU A 289 3.39 -7.30 2.24
N PRO A 290 3.95 -7.19 3.47
CA PRO A 290 5.08 -6.33 3.74
C PRO A 290 6.29 -6.81 2.93
N LEU A 291 6.91 -5.92 2.16
CA LEU A 291 8.05 -6.27 1.28
C LEU A 291 9.42 -6.13 1.97
N SER A 292 9.44 -5.69 3.22
CA SER A 292 10.66 -5.63 4.04
C SER A 292 11.08 -7.04 4.49
N PRO A 293 12.38 -7.40 4.50
CA PRO A 293 13.54 -6.54 4.21
C PRO A 293 14.03 -6.56 2.76
N ALA A 294 13.31 -7.22 1.84
CA ALA A 294 13.70 -7.32 0.43
C ALA A 294 13.61 -5.97 -0.30
N PHE A 295 12.61 -5.15 0.04
CA PHE A 295 12.40 -3.81 -0.49
C PHE A 295 12.31 -2.83 0.68
N VAL A 296 13.26 -1.90 0.76
CA VAL A 296 13.34 -0.93 1.85
C VAL A 296 13.40 0.47 1.27
N LEU A 297 12.58 1.37 1.81
CA LEU A 297 12.58 2.77 1.41
C LEU A 297 13.74 3.50 2.11
N LYS A 298 14.60 4.14 1.33
CA LYS A 298 15.66 5.00 1.85
C LYS A 298 15.21 6.46 1.72
N LYS A 299 14.98 7.12 2.85
CA LYS A 299 14.69 8.55 2.91
C LYS A 299 15.97 9.35 2.59
N SER A 300 16.11 9.79 1.34
CA SER A 300 17.10 10.77 0.87
C SER A 300 16.38 12.11 0.61
N ARG A 301 17.00 13.06 -0.10
CA ARG A 301 16.26 14.20 -0.68
C ARG A 301 15.09 13.73 -1.58
N ASP A 302 15.23 12.51 -2.12
CA ASP A 302 14.35 11.83 -3.06
C ASP A 302 13.92 10.47 -2.48
N LEU A 303 12.74 9.95 -2.88
CA LEU A 303 12.25 8.64 -2.43
C LEU A 303 12.94 7.53 -3.23
N GLN A 304 13.87 6.80 -2.58
CA GLN A 304 14.61 5.72 -3.23
C GLN A 304 14.22 4.35 -2.66
N LEU A 305 13.85 3.42 -3.54
CA LEU A 305 13.54 2.05 -3.16
C LEU A 305 14.79 1.18 -3.30
N LYS A 306 15.29 0.63 -2.18
CA LYS A 306 16.45 -0.27 -2.18
C LYS A 306 16.00 -1.72 -2.27
N TYR A 307 16.56 -2.47 -3.21
CA TYR A 307 16.34 -3.91 -3.35
C TYR A 307 17.48 -4.74 -2.75
N ASN A 308 17.14 -5.73 -1.93
CA ASN A 308 18.06 -6.72 -1.38
C ASN A 308 17.70 -8.14 -1.88
N PRO A 309 18.46 -8.70 -2.83
CA PRO A 309 18.17 -10.01 -3.42
C PRO A 309 18.33 -11.18 -2.44
N GLU A 310 19.23 -11.08 -1.45
CA GLU A 310 19.43 -12.15 -0.46
C GLU A 310 18.21 -12.26 0.45
N ALA A 311 17.73 -11.13 0.95
CA ALA A 311 16.47 -11.06 1.70
C ALA A 311 15.27 -11.54 0.88
N PHE A 312 15.24 -11.25 -0.42
CA PHE A 312 14.15 -11.69 -1.29
C PHE A 312 14.13 -13.20 -1.55
N SER A 313 15.27 -13.88 -1.44
CA SER A 313 15.31 -15.35 -1.57
C SER A 313 14.65 -16.09 -0.40
N LEU A 314 14.33 -15.37 0.68
CA LEU A 314 13.62 -15.88 1.85
C LEU A 314 12.11 -15.60 1.80
N PHE A 315 11.64 -14.87 0.79
CA PHE A 315 10.22 -14.61 0.53
C PHE A 315 9.57 -15.78 -0.20
#